data_AF-A0A8S2X4M1-F1
#
_entry.id   AF-A0A8S2X4M1-F1
#
_cell.length_a   1.000
_cell.length_b   1.000
_cell.length_c   1.000
_cell.angle_alpha   90.00
_cell.angle_beta   90.00
_cell.angle_gamma   90.00
#
_symmetry.space_group_name_H-M   'P 1'
#
loop_
_entity.id
_entity.type
_entity.pdbx_description
1 polymer ?
#
loop_
_entity_poly.entity_id
_entity_poly.type
_entity_poly.pdbx_seq_one_letter_code
_entity_poly.pdbx_strand_id
1 'polypeptide(L)'
;MHLELRDYDGKLIRQLTSGDWVVFRLIDVDETNELIYFLANRESPLYVHLYSVSYQSSSTQITRHTEENGCHTVSCIDHKYERCIDTWNSLEQHPVVRIINLKTNNIEYEFKHLQQNQQQQIQKYQFIKPELFTIQNRHDDTLYCALYRPVQQQQPLPTIVSVYGGPHAQRV
;
A
#
# COMPACT_ATOMS: atom_id res chain seq x y z
N MET A 1 -7.51 8.28 8.94
CA MET A 1 -7.68 7.28 10.03
C MET A 1 -6.31 7.03 10.63
N HIS A 2 -6.19 7.08 11.95
CA HIS A 2 -4.91 6.99 12.65
C HIS A 2 -4.99 6.10 13.88
N LEU A 3 -3.83 5.75 14.42
CA LEU A 3 -3.71 4.91 15.61
C LEU A 3 -3.63 5.79 16.86
N GLU A 4 -4.39 5.39 17.87
CA GLU A 4 -4.41 6.00 19.20
C GLU A 4 -4.26 4.91 20.25
N LEU A 5 -3.47 5.19 21.28
CA LEU A 5 -3.40 4.40 22.49
C LEU A 5 -4.38 4.96 23.52
N ARG A 6 -5.29 4.11 23.99
CA ARG A 6 -6.31 4.45 24.98
C ARG A 6 -6.23 3.48 26.16
N ASP A 7 -6.63 3.94 27.35
CA ASP A 7 -6.77 3.06 28.51
C ASP A 7 -8.06 2.22 28.40
N TYR A 8 -8.28 1.37 29.40
CA TYR A 8 -9.47 0.52 29.49
C TYR A 8 -10.78 1.32 29.54
N ASP A 9 -10.75 2.53 30.12
CA ASP A 9 -11.90 3.44 30.19
C ASP A 9 -12.09 4.24 28.89
N GLY A 10 -11.24 4.01 27.88
CA GLY A 10 -11.29 4.68 26.58
C GLY A 10 -10.67 6.08 26.59
N LYS A 11 -10.05 6.51 27.68
CA LYS A 11 -9.35 7.80 27.76
C LYS A 11 -8.13 7.75 26.86
N LEU A 12 -7.95 8.82 26.07
CA LEU A 12 -6.77 8.96 25.22
C LEU A 12 -5.51 9.08 26.08
N ILE A 13 -4.61 8.10 25.96
CA ILE A 13 -3.27 8.13 26.53
C ILE A 13 -2.34 8.86 25.56
N ARG A 14 -2.39 8.48 24.26
CA ARG A 14 -1.49 9.03 23.24
C ARG A 14 -2.03 8.85 21.83
N GLN A 15 -1.78 9.84 20.97
CA GLN A 15 -1.91 9.70 19.52
C GLN A 15 -0.59 9.15 18.95
N LEU A 16 -0.65 7.98 18.29
CA LEU A 16 0.53 7.29 17.78
C LEU A 16 0.86 7.70 16.35
N THR A 17 -0.15 8.00 15.55
CA THR A 17 0.03 8.46 14.17
C THR A 17 -0.85 9.67 13.85
N SER A 18 -0.41 10.48 12.89
CA SER A 18 -1.10 11.69 12.44
C SER A 18 -0.60 12.13 11.06
N GLY A 19 -1.45 12.83 10.31
CA GLY A 19 -1.08 13.51 9.07
C GLY A 19 -2.16 13.38 8.01
N ASP A 20 -1.88 13.88 6.81
CA ASP A 20 -2.80 13.77 5.67
C ASP A 20 -2.59 12.44 4.92
N TRP A 21 -2.84 11.34 5.63
CA TRP A 21 -2.74 9.97 5.14
C TRP A 21 -3.55 9.02 6.04
N VAL A 22 -3.70 7.78 5.62
CA VAL A 22 -4.62 6.82 6.22
C VAL A 22 -3.89 5.55 6.63
N VAL A 23 -4.10 5.12 7.87
CA VAL A 23 -3.82 3.75 8.32
C VAL A 23 -4.97 2.86 7.86
N PHE A 24 -4.66 1.81 7.08
CA PHE A 24 -5.65 0.87 6.57
C PHE A 24 -5.88 -0.31 7.49
N ARG A 25 -4.80 -0.84 8.07
CA ARG A 25 -4.83 -2.10 8.81
C ARG A 25 -3.69 -2.17 9.81
N LEU A 26 -4.01 -2.60 11.03
CA LEU A 26 -3.02 -3.08 11.99
C LEU A 26 -2.64 -4.52 11.62
N ILE A 27 -1.34 -4.78 11.53
CA ILE A 27 -0.79 -6.09 11.16
C ILE A 27 -0.48 -6.91 12.40
N ASP A 28 0.31 -6.34 13.32
CA ASP A 28 0.69 -7.02 14.56
C ASP A 28 1.21 -6.04 15.63
N VAL A 29 1.34 -6.50 16.88
CA VAL A 29 1.85 -5.74 18.01
C VAL A 29 2.99 -6.49 18.70
N ASP A 30 4.21 -5.96 18.56
CA ASP A 30 5.38 -6.43 19.28
C ASP A 30 5.40 -5.84 20.69
N GLU A 31 4.88 -6.61 21.65
CA GLU A 31 4.86 -6.19 23.05
C GLU A 31 6.25 -6.15 23.69
N THR A 32 7.23 -6.89 23.15
CA THR A 32 8.58 -6.97 23.71
C THR A 32 9.40 -5.74 23.34
N ASN A 33 9.30 -5.29 22.08
CA ASN A 33 9.99 -4.08 21.60
C ASN A 33 9.07 -2.85 21.57
N GLU A 34 7.83 -3.00 22.03
CA GLU A 34 6.83 -1.94 22.17
C GLU A 34 6.47 -1.25 20.85
N LEU A 35 6.33 -2.03 19.77
CA LEU A 35 6.04 -1.57 18.41
C LEU A 35 4.68 -2.05 17.90
N ILE A 36 3.99 -1.22 17.13
CA ILE A 36 2.83 -1.61 16.34
C ILE A 36 3.21 -1.56 14.86
N TYR A 37 2.92 -2.64 14.15
CA TYR A 37 3.09 -2.74 12.70
C TYR A 37 1.76 -2.52 11.99
N PHE A 38 1.76 -1.72 10.93
CA PHE A 38 0.54 -1.35 10.22
C PHE A 38 0.78 -1.01 8.74
N LEU A 39 -0.28 -1.14 7.92
CA LEU A 39 -0.28 -0.72 6.52
C LEU A 39 -0.90 0.69 6.40
N ALA A 40 -0.24 1.55 5.61
CA ALA A 40 -0.70 2.93 5.36
C ALA A 40 -0.25 3.44 3.98
N ASN A 41 -0.82 4.57 3.54
CA ASN A 41 -0.46 5.27 2.30
C ASN A 41 0.33 6.58 2.54
N ARG A 42 1.22 6.59 3.54
CA ARG A 42 1.88 7.82 4.01
C ARG A 42 2.74 8.51 2.93
N GLU A 43 3.40 7.76 2.05
CA GLU A 43 4.23 8.37 1.00
C GLU A 43 3.42 8.92 -0.18
N SER A 44 2.31 8.25 -0.51
CA SER A 44 1.48 8.55 -1.66
C SER A 44 0.13 7.85 -1.53
N PRO A 45 -0.99 8.49 -1.87
CA PRO A 45 -2.30 7.84 -1.84
C PRO A 45 -2.45 6.69 -2.84
N LEU A 46 -1.50 6.54 -3.78
CA LEU A 46 -1.47 5.46 -4.76
C LEU A 46 -0.77 4.19 -4.26
N TYR A 47 -0.02 4.29 -3.15
CA TYR A 47 0.85 3.21 -2.67
C TYR A 47 0.49 2.83 -1.25
N VAL A 48 0.69 1.55 -0.92
CA VAL A 48 0.46 1.01 0.43
C VAL A 48 1.75 0.38 0.89
N HIS A 49 2.25 0.80 2.05
CA HIS A 49 3.49 0.31 2.62
C HIS A 49 3.30 -0.20 4.05
N LEU A 50 4.17 -1.12 4.46
CA LEU A 50 4.34 -1.53 5.85
C LEU A 50 5.14 -0.49 6.64
N TYR A 51 4.61 -0.12 7.79
CA TYR A 51 5.23 0.78 8.75
C TYR A 51 5.23 0.20 10.16
N SER A 52 6.06 0.76 11.04
CA SER A 52 5.97 0.57 12.48
C SER A 52 6.07 1.90 13.24
N VAL A 53 5.49 1.92 14.43
CA VAL A 53 5.61 3.02 15.40
C VAL A 53 5.64 2.46 16.82
N SER A 54 6.37 3.10 17.73
CA SER A 54 6.34 2.71 19.13
C SER A 54 5.07 3.21 19.81
N TYR A 55 4.46 2.39 20.66
CA TYR A 55 3.31 2.79 21.47
C TYR A 55 3.68 3.26 22.88
N GLN A 56 4.90 2.97 23.34
CA GLN A 56 5.42 3.36 24.66
C GLN A 56 6.37 4.55 24.59
N SER A 57 7.24 4.63 23.59
CA SER A 57 8.18 5.75 23.41
C SER A 57 7.45 7.06 23.14
N SER A 58 7.88 8.15 23.76
CA SER A 58 7.36 9.50 23.47
C SER A 58 7.62 9.96 22.04
N SER A 59 8.49 9.25 21.31
CA SER A 59 8.74 9.49 19.89
C SER A 59 7.59 8.98 19.03
N THR A 60 7.03 9.85 18.18
CA THR A 60 6.08 9.49 17.13
C THR A 60 6.78 9.15 15.81
N GLN A 61 8.06 8.77 15.87
CA GLN A 61 8.81 8.39 14.69
C GLN A 61 8.25 7.11 14.10
N ILE A 62 7.79 7.21 12.85
CA ILE A 62 7.27 6.08 12.08
C ILE A 62 8.39 5.59 11.16
N THR A 63 8.67 4.29 11.22
CA THR A 63 9.65 3.60 10.37
C THR A 63 8.93 2.90 9.23
N ARG A 64 9.43 3.04 8.00
CA ARG A 64 8.93 2.30 6.82
C ARG A 64 9.76 1.03 6.63
N HIS A 65 9.10 -0.08 6.32
CA HIS A 65 9.74 -1.40 6.14
C HIS A 65 9.72 -1.94 4.71
N THR A 66 8.99 -1.28 3.81
CA THR A 66 8.85 -1.67 2.40
C THR A 66 9.20 -0.47 1.52
N GLU A 67 10.06 -0.66 0.51
CA GLU A 67 10.66 0.48 -0.21
C GLU A 67 10.15 0.72 -1.62
N GLU A 68 9.74 -0.35 -2.33
CA GLU A 68 9.33 -0.27 -3.73
C GLU A 68 7.94 0.35 -3.87
N ASN A 69 7.79 1.33 -4.76
CA ASN A 69 6.49 1.94 -5.04
C ASN A 69 5.48 0.88 -5.54
N GLY A 70 4.31 0.84 -4.91
CA GLY A 70 3.25 -0.10 -5.25
C GLY A 70 2.36 -0.38 -4.06
N CYS A 71 1.63 -1.49 -4.13
CA CYS A 71 0.75 -1.92 -3.04
C CYS A 71 1.34 -3.15 -2.38
N HIS A 72 1.77 -2.99 -1.13
CA HIS A 72 2.21 -4.08 -0.26
C HIS A 72 1.02 -4.60 0.55
N THR A 73 0.86 -5.92 0.56
CA THR A 73 -0.08 -6.64 1.43
C THR A 73 0.73 -7.60 2.29
N VAL A 74 0.88 -7.23 3.56
CA VAL A 74 1.59 -8.07 4.55
C VAL A 74 0.59 -9.03 5.18
N SER A 75 0.87 -10.32 5.06
CA SER A 75 -0.02 -11.38 5.53
C SER A 75 0.27 -11.79 6.97
N CYS A 76 1.55 -11.84 7.36
CA CYS A 76 1.98 -12.08 8.73
C CYS A 76 3.40 -11.57 8.99
N ILE A 77 3.72 -11.42 10.28
CA ILE A 77 5.05 -11.19 10.82
C ILE A 77 5.42 -12.41 11.68
N ASP A 78 6.68 -12.81 11.70
CA ASP A 78 7.11 -13.93 12.55
C ASP A 78 7.11 -13.54 14.04
N HIS A 79 6.99 -14.51 14.94
CA HIS A 79 6.91 -14.25 16.38
C HIS A 79 8.15 -13.56 16.99
N LYS A 80 9.24 -13.46 16.23
CA LYS A 80 10.45 -12.74 16.64
C LYS A 80 10.51 -11.31 16.10
N TYR A 81 9.52 -10.89 15.31
CA TYR A 81 9.47 -9.59 14.64
C TYR A 81 10.72 -9.28 13.81
N GLU A 82 11.31 -10.32 13.20
CA GLU A 82 12.48 -10.21 12.34
C GLU A 82 12.11 -10.26 10.87
N ARG A 83 11.01 -10.92 10.52
CA ARG A 83 10.61 -11.17 9.13
C ARG A 83 9.12 -11.01 8.92
N CYS A 84 8.73 -10.59 7.72
CA CYS A 84 7.35 -10.62 7.29
C CYS A 84 7.17 -11.24 5.90
N ILE A 85 5.98 -11.79 5.65
CA ILE A 85 5.56 -12.22 4.31
C ILE A 85 4.80 -11.09 3.64
N ASP A 86 5.41 -10.53 2.60
CA ASP A 86 4.88 -9.46 1.78
C ASP A 86 4.41 -10.00 0.43
N THR A 87 3.22 -9.56 0.01
CA THR A 87 2.77 -9.67 -1.38
C THR A 87 2.70 -8.28 -1.97
N TRP A 88 3.53 -8.02 -2.97
CA TRP A 88 3.67 -6.70 -3.58
C TRP A 88 3.36 -6.73 -5.07
N ASN A 89 2.72 -5.67 -5.57
CA ASN A 89 2.53 -5.43 -6.99
C ASN A 89 2.58 -3.93 -7.31
N SER A 90 2.78 -3.61 -8.58
CA SER A 90 2.72 -2.24 -9.09
C SER A 90 2.09 -2.23 -10.50
N LEU A 91 2.00 -1.05 -11.13
CA LEU A 91 1.61 -0.95 -12.54
C LEU A 91 2.60 -1.65 -13.48
N GLU A 92 3.86 -1.72 -13.06
CA GLU A 92 4.95 -2.27 -13.86
C GLU A 92 5.19 -3.76 -13.59
N GLN A 93 4.76 -4.25 -12.42
CA GLN A 93 5.10 -5.56 -11.92
C GLN A 93 3.85 -6.32 -11.44
N HIS A 94 3.67 -7.54 -11.95
CA HIS A 94 2.65 -8.45 -11.46
C HIS A 94 2.92 -8.85 -10.00
N PRO A 95 1.91 -9.31 -9.25
CA PRO A 95 2.09 -9.68 -7.86
C PRO A 95 3.22 -10.69 -7.64
N VAL A 96 4.05 -10.42 -6.64
CA VAL A 96 5.14 -11.29 -6.19
C VAL A 96 5.04 -11.49 -4.69
N VAL A 97 5.47 -12.66 -4.21
CA VAL A 97 5.49 -12.99 -2.78
C VAL A 97 6.93 -13.06 -2.31
N ARG A 98 7.23 -12.41 -1.18
CA ARG A 98 8.58 -12.20 -0.67
C ARG A 98 8.64 -12.34 0.85
N ILE A 99 9.83 -12.64 1.35
CA ILE A 99 10.20 -12.51 2.77
C ILE A 99 11.07 -11.26 2.91
N ILE A 100 10.64 -10.33 3.76
CA ILE A 100 11.39 -9.11 4.07
C ILE A 100 11.95 -9.21 5.48
N ASN A 101 13.21 -8.84 5.66
CA ASN A 101 13.84 -8.67 6.97
C ASN A 101 13.45 -7.30 7.55
N LEU A 102 12.74 -7.26 8.67
CA LEU A 102 12.21 -6.03 9.27
C LEU A 102 13.28 -5.15 9.94
N LYS A 103 14.47 -5.70 10.24
CA LYS A 103 15.58 -4.96 10.85
C LYS A 103 16.40 -4.20 9.81
N THR A 104 16.54 -4.77 8.61
CA THR A 104 17.37 -4.24 7.52
C THR A 104 16.57 -3.74 6.33
N ASN A 105 15.26 -4.02 6.29
CA ASN A 105 14.34 -3.79 5.18
C ASN A 105 14.71 -4.51 3.86
N ASN A 106 15.65 -5.44 3.90
CA ASN A 106 16.07 -6.19 2.72
C ASN A 106 15.11 -7.34 2.40
N ILE A 107 14.94 -7.62 1.10
CA ILE A 107 14.29 -8.84 0.63
C ILE A 107 15.24 -10.02 0.85
N GLU A 108 14.92 -10.90 1.80
CA GLU A 108 15.72 -12.11 2.07
C GLU A 108 15.43 -13.21 1.05
N TYR A 109 14.19 -13.32 0.60
CA TYR A 109 13.76 -14.36 -0.32
C TYR A 109 12.58 -13.92 -1.17
N GLU A 110 12.56 -14.36 -2.43
CA GLU A 110 11.42 -14.19 -3.33
C GLU A 110 10.97 -15.56 -3.85
N PHE A 111 9.66 -15.84 -3.72
CA PHE A 111 9.05 -17.10 -4.15
C PHE A 111 8.81 -17.13 -5.67
N LYS A 112 9.89 -17.12 -6.46
CA LYS A 112 9.84 -17.04 -7.93
C LYS A 112 9.02 -18.15 -8.59
N HIS A 113 8.93 -19.32 -7.97
CA HIS A 113 8.15 -20.43 -8.51
C HIS A 113 6.64 -20.13 -8.55
N LEU A 114 6.12 -19.29 -7.65
CA LEU A 114 4.71 -18.85 -7.65
C LEU A 114 4.40 -17.91 -8.83
N GLN A 115 5.42 -17.35 -9.45
CA GLN A 115 5.32 -16.42 -10.57
C GLN A 115 5.52 -17.11 -11.93
N GLN A 116 5.78 -18.43 -11.94
CA GLN A 116 6.04 -19.16 -13.17
C GLN A 116 4.88 -18.99 -14.16
N ASN A 117 5.23 -18.65 -15.40
CA ASN A 117 4.31 -18.41 -16.51
C ASN A 117 3.37 -17.20 -16.37
N GLN A 118 3.37 -16.46 -15.25
CA GLN A 118 2.51 -15.28 -15.08
C GLN A 118 2.81 -14.22 -16.14
N GLN A 119 4.08 -13.89 -16.34
CA GLN A 119 4.49 -12.89 -17.34
C GLN A 119 4.07 -13.30 -18.77
N GLN A 120 4.25 -14.58 -19.13
CA GLN A 120 3.84 -15.10 -20.44
C GLN A 120 2.33 -15.04 -20.62
N GLN A 121 1.56 -15.38 -19.58
CA GLN A 121 0.10 -15.29 -19.61
C GLN A 121 -0.38 -13.84 -19.74
N ILE A 122 0.22 -12.90 -19.01
CA ILE A 122 -0.11 -11.47 -19.07
C ILE A 122 0.22 -10.91 -20.47
N GLN A 123 1.39 -11.25 -21.02
CA GLN A 123 1.81 -10.80 -22.36
C GLN A 123 0.88 -11.30 -23.46
N LYS A 124 0.28 -12.50 -23.32
CA LYS A 124 -0.71 -13.03 -24.27
C LYS A 124 -1.91 -12.10 -24.47
N TYR A 125 -2.33 -11.40 -23.43
CA TYR A 125 -3.49 -10.50 -23.48
C TYR A 125 -3.15 -9.08 -23.91
N GLN A 126 -1.86 -8.75 -24.09
CA GLN A 126 -1.39 -7.43 -24.53
C GLN A 126 -2.03 -6.28 -23.73
N PHE A 127 -2.10 -6.43 -22.40
CA PHE A 127 -2.72 -5.44 -21.54
C PHE A 127 -2.07 -4.06 -21.73
N ILE A 128 -2.91 -3.06 -21.98
CA ILE A 128 -2.50 -1.67 -22.04
C ILE A 128 -2.47 -1.14 -20.61
N LYS A 129 -1.28 -0.72 -20.16
CA LYS A 129 -1.14 -0.06 -18.87
C LYS A 129 -1.84 1.30 -18.90
N PRO A 130 -2.53 1.69 -17.82
CA PRO A 130 -3.10 3.02 -17.75
C PRO A 130 -1.98 4.07 -17.62
N GLU A 131 -2.23 5.25 -18.19
CA GLU A 131 -1.53 6.46 -17.75
C GLU A 131 -2.25 6.99 -16.51
N LEU A 132 -1.50 7.17 -15.42
CA LEU A 132 -2.01 7.85 -14.24
C LEU A 132 -1.84 9.36 -14.41
N PHE A 133 -2.90 10.10 -14.10
CA PHE A 133 -2.89 11.56 -14.11
C PHE A 133 -3.79 12.10 -13.02
N THR A 134 -3.72 13.40 -12.76
CA THR A 134 -4.56 14.08 -11.78
C THR A 134 -5.39 15.18 -12.43
N ILE A 135 -6.55 15.44 -11.86
CA ILE A 135 -7.39 16.59 -12.18
C ILE A 135 -7.78 17.29 -10.87
N GLN A 136 -8.06 18.59 -10.95
CA GLN A 136 -8.63 19.34 -9.82
C GLN A 136 -10.14 19.42 -9.99
N ASN A 137 -10.88 19.20 -8.90
CA ASN A 137 -12.32 19.48 -8.90
C ASN A 137 -12.57 20.99 -8.66
N ARG A 138 -13.85 21.41 -8.65
CA ARG A 138 -14.26 22.80 -8.39
C ARG A 138 -13.96 23.33 -6.97
N HIS A 139 -13.50 22.47 -6.08
CA HIS A 139 -13.11 22.77 -4.70
C HIS A 139 -11.60 22.65 -4.51
N ASP A 140 -10.82 22.54 -5.61
CA ASP A 140 -9.37 22.36 -5.61
C ASP A 140 -8.89 21.05 -4.93
N ASP A 141 -9.76 20.04 -4.84
CA ASP A 141 -9.34 18.70 -4.43
C ASP A 141 -8.68 17.97 -5.60
N THR A 142 -7.55 17.32 -5.31
CA THR A 142 -6.82 16.51 -6.28
C THR A 142 -7.49 15.14 -6.44
N LEU A 143 -7.94 14.82 -7.66
CA LEU A 143 -8.51 13.53 -8.02
C LEU A 143 -7.54 12.73 -8.89
N TYR A 144 -7.24 11.51 -8.48
CA TYR A 144 -6.40 10.58 -9.23
C TYR A 144 -7.23 9.85 -10.29
N CYS A 145 -6.69 9.75 -11.49
CA CYS A 145 -7.35 9.19 -12.67
C CYS A 145 -6.44 8.20 -13.39
N ALA A 146 -7.06 7.22 -14.06
CA ALA A 146 -6.38 6.25 -14.92
C ALA A 146 -6.95 6.32 -16.34
N LEU A 147 -6.09 6.58 -17.34
CA LEU A 147 -6.46 6.65 -18.75
C LEU A 147 -5.92 5.42 -19.51
N TYR A 148 -6.83 4.65 -20.09
CA TYR A 148 -6.48 3.56 -21.00
C TYR A 148 -6.64 4.05 -22.44
N ARG A 149 -5.54 4.31 -23.14
CA ARG A 149 -5.60 4.73 -24.54
C ARG A 149 -5.87 3.53 -25.45
N PRO A 150 -6.81 3.64 -26.40
CA PRO A 150 -6.99 2.61 -27.41
C PRO A 150 -5.79 2.62 -28.38
N VAL A 151 -5.55 1.47 -29.02
CA VAL A 151 -4.50 1.33 -30.05
C VAL A 151 -4.90 1.98 -31.39
N GLN A 152 -6.18 2.33 -31.56
CA GLN A 152 -6.72 2.89 -32.80
C GLN A 152 -6.43 4.39 -32.98
N GLN A 153 -6.17 4.78 -34.24
CA GLN A 153 -5.70 6.12 -34.60
C GLN A 153 -6.77 7.06 -35.19
N GLN A 154 -7.98 6.58 -35.49
CA GLN A 154 -9.02 7.41 -36.10
C GLN A 154 -9.83 8.16 -35.04
N GLN A 155 -9.82 9.48 -35.14
CA GLN A 155 -10.54 10.39 -34.25
C GLN A 155 -11.86 10.86 -34.88
N PRO A 156 -12.88 11.21 -34.07
CA PRO A 156 -12.91 11.14 -32.60
C PRO A 156 -13.14 9.71 -32.08
N LEU A 157 -12.51 9.39 -30.94
CA LEU A 157 -12.66 8.09 -30.30
C LEU A 157 -13.82 8.11 -29.29
N PRO A 158 -14.70 7.09 -29.27
CA PRO A 158 -15.70 6.97 -28.23
C PRO A 158 -15.02 6.78 -26.86
N THR A 159 -15.49 7.53 -25.85
CA THR A 159 -14.90 7.51 -24.50
C THR A 159 -15.85 6.83 -23.53
N ILE A 160 -15.34 5.85 -22.78
CA ILE A 160 -16.06 5.19 -21.70
C ILE A 160 -15.51 5.71 -20.38
N VAL A 161 -16.38 6.30 -19.56
CA VAL A 161 -16.03 6.70 -18.19
C VAL A 161 -16.48 5.59 -17.24
N SER A 162 -15.52 4.81 -16.72
CA SER A 162 -15.79 3.75 -15.74
C SER A 162 -15.65 4.30 -14.32
N VAL A 163 -16.76 4.41 -13.59
CA VAL A 163 -16.77 4.95 -12.22
C VAL A 163 -17.39 3.92 -11.27
N TYR A 164 -16.77 3.76 -10.10
CA TYR A 164 -17.45 3.19 -8.93
C TYR A 164 -17.96 4.33 -8.05
N GLY A 165 -17.07 5.20 -7.56
CA GLY A 165 -17.43 6.44 -6.86
C GLY A 165 -18.11 6.25 -5.50
N GLY A 166 -18.27 5.02 -5.02
CA GLY A 166 -18.81 4.72 -3.70
C GLY A 166 -17.76 4.83 -2.59
N PRO A 167 -18.19 4.96 -1.33
CA PRO A 167 -17.30 4.97 -0.18
C PRO A 167 -16.55 3.64 -0.03
N HIS A 168 -15.46 3.67 0.72
CA HIS A 168 -14.62 2.51 1.07
C HIS A 168 -13.86 1.83 -0.08
N ALA A 169 -13.97 2.31 -1.33
CA ALA A 169 -13.21 1.75 -2.45
C ALA A 169 -12.39 2.83 -3.17
N GLN A 170 -11.18 2.46 -3.54
CA GLN A 170 -10.30 3.23 -4.39
C GLN A 170 -9.99 2.40 -5.64
N ARG A 171 -10.19 2.98 -6.83
CA ARG A 171 -9.97 2.29 -8.12
C ARG A 171 -8.67 2.66 -8.80
N VAL A 172 -8.11 3.82 -8.47
CA VAL A 172 -6.88 4.38 -9.04
C VAL A 172 -5.78 4.31 -8.00
#